data_AF-A0AAU9WZV2-F1
#
_entry.id   AF-A0AAU9WZV2-F1
#
_cell.length_a   1.000
_cell.length_b   1.000
_cell.length_c   1.000
_cell.angle_alpha   90.00
_cell.angle_beta   90.00
_cell.angle_gamma   90.00
#
_symmetry.space_group_name_H-M   'P 1'
#
loop_
_entity.id
_entity.type
_entity.pdbx_description
1 polymer ?
#
loop_
_entity_poly.entity_id
_entity_poly.type
_entity_poly.pdbx_seq_one_letter_code
_entity_poly.pdbx_strand_id
1 'polypeptide(L)'
;MNEDRIRRSWSGDSSSSEVLLPKQLSDKEFLCSKLPSLVKNFDWEVKNEFSKSLDDLKKNGNDWRMVASRLGFSNIIQQLEKVSKPTIELLRQCTDTTCIELLDILVNIDRSDVLDDVVKHYNKRNTNSIRPLCLRSPTQEGEDGKSTFSGLSWPLQDSGCESSISKVGPEESDETEEDFHSDESKTFWLNIPGTYDRKSWMDFFQAAKNTCPKEIQQGNVQKFLSKLLGIEYATDNIRLNQFLELVALFGPFKPGREGCLQKMCDLMKDSISVRDDGAKESWFAGRMNETESYERLRDQIPGHFLLRISSSKAHDGVFVLAVKTRGSGVVQIQIKRDLQNSNLLLADREFENLKSLVDDLRRDVLLENCKQLLINPCPGLPLNAIFTGYVDGKPRQGGRGRGKPRK
;
A
#
# COMPACT_ATOMS: atom_id res chain seq x y z
N MET A 1 72.50 -18.39 -13.32
CA MET A 1 73.62 -17.42 -13.40
C MET A 1 73.16 -16.24 -14.23
N ASN A 2 73.48 -15.05 -13.72
CA ASN A 2 73.24 -13.69 -14.24
C ASN A 2 71.92 -13.00 -13.86
N GLU A 3 72.09 -12.20 -12.80
CA GLU A 3 71.29 -11.10 -12.29
C GLU A 3 71.35 -9.84 -13.18
N ASP A 4 70.46 -8.90 -12.84
CA ASP A 4 70.60 -7.44 -12.87
C ASP A 4 70.54 -6.67 -14.20
N ARG A 5 69.54 -5.77 -14.34
CA ARG A 5 69.63 -4.40 -13.78
C ARG A 5 68.37 -3.54 -13.96
N ILE A 6 68.19 -2.67 -12.98
CA ILE A 6 67.11 -1.72 -12.70
C ILE A 6 67.34 -0.37 -13.43
N ARG A 7 66.28 0.30 -13.95
CA ARG A 7 65.86 1.72 -13.65
C ARG A 7 65.22 2.51 -14.81
N ARG A 8 64.03 3.07 -14.51
CA ARG A 8 63.44 4.40 -14.86
C ARG A 8 63.19 4.67 -16.38
N SER A 9 62.10 5.30 -16.85
CA SER A 9 61.41 6.52 -16.37
C SER A 9 60.06 6.67 -17.09
N TRP A 10 59.12 7.38 -16.46
CA TRP A 10 57.86 7.88 -17.02
C TRP A 10 58.07 9.10 -17.95
N SER A 11 57.31 9.16 -19.06
CA SER A 11 56.69 10.32 -19.75
C SER A 11 56.24 9.80 -21.14
N GLY A 12 55.09 10.08 -21.73
CA GLY A 12 53.92 10.91 -21.47
C GLY A 12 53.04 10.84 -22.74
N ASP A 13 51.73 11.05 -22.55
CA ASP A 13 50.72 11.44 -23.53
C ASP A 13 50.22 10.45 -24.61
N SER A 14 49.25 9.65 -24.17
CA SER A 14 47.82 9.77 -24.54
C SER A 14 47.44 10.41 -25.88
N SER A 15 46.88 9.57 -26.76
CA SER A 15 45.63 9.90 -27.45
C SER A 15 44.89 8.63 -27.84
N SER A 16 43.98 8.21 -26.97
CA SER A 16 42.95 7.23 -27.34
C SER A 16 41.73 7.50 -26.46
N SER A 17 40.68 7.96 -27.12
CA SER A 17 39.36 8.34 -26.63
C SER A 17 38.87 7.47 -25.46
N GLU A 18 38.86 8.06 -24.27
CA GLU A 18 38.14 7.51 -23.12
C GLU A 18 36.63 7.66 -23.34
N VAL A 19 35.99 6.53 -23.62
CA VAL A 19 34.57 6.35 -23.32
C VAL A 19 34.48 6.30 -21.79
N LEU A 20 33.95 7.37 -21.19
CA LEU A 20 33.69 7.48 -19.75
C LEU A 20 32.72 6.37 -19.31
N LEU A 21 33.26 5.27 -18.78
CA LEU A 21 32.51 4.29 -18.00
C LEU A 21 32.19 4.89 -16.63
N PRO A 22 30.96 4.73 -16.09
CA PRO A 22 30.66 5.17 -14.74
C PRO A 22 31.51 4.38 -13.73
N LYS A 23 32.17 5.11 -12.82
CA LYS A 23 32.88 4.57 -11.66
C LYS A 23 31.96 3.59 -10.92
N GLN A 24 32.32 2.30 -10.84
CA GLN A 24 31.57 1.33 -10.05
C GLN A 24 31.63 1.75 -8.58
N LEU A 25 30.49 2.17 -8.01
CA LEU A 25 30.33 2.40 -6.59
C LEU A 25 30.54 1.07 -5.84
N SER A 26 31.18 1.10 -4.66
CA SER A 26 31.23 -0.09 -3.81
C SER A 26 29.82 -0.49 -3.38
N ASP A 27 29.55 -1.79 -3.15
CA ASP A 27 28.21 -2.27 -2.77
C ASP A 27 27.65 -1.56 -1.53
N LYS A 28 28.54 -1.21 -0.60
CA LYS A 28 28.21 -0.38 0.57
C LYS A 28 27.73 1.02 0.16
N GLU A 29 28.46 1.72 -0.70
CA GLU A 29 28.07 3.06 -1.16
C GLU A 29 26.77 3.02 -1.98
N PHE A 30 26.60 1.99 -2.80
CA PHE A 30 25.36 1.76 -3.54
C PHE A 30 24.18 1.58 -2.58
N LEU A 31 24.30 0.69 -1.59
CA LEU A 31 23.23 0.43 -0.62
C LEU A 31 22.93 1.65 0.24
N CYS A 32 23.93 2.41 0.68
CA CYS A 32 23.73 3.67 1.41
C CYS A 32 22.91 4.70 0.61
N SER A 33 23.00 4.68 -0.73
CA SER A 33 22.22 5.58 -1.59
C SER A 33 20.78 5.12 -1.84
N LYS A 34 20.47 3.85 -1.55
CA LYS A 34 19.17 3.21 -1.87
C LYS A 34 18.35 2.83 -0.65
N LEU A 35 18.99 2.48 0.46
CA LEU A 35 18.33 2.10 1.69
C LEU A 35 17.96 3.32 2.54
N PRO A 36 16.88 3.24 3.34
CA PRO A 36 16.58 4.24 4.35
C PRO A 36 17.75 4.47 5.30
N SER A 37 17.93 5.69 5.80
CA SER A 37 19.04 6.04 6.69
C SER A 37 19.03 5.29 8.04
N LEU A 38 17.85 4.88 8.50
CA LEU A 38 17.65 4.13 9.75
C LEU A 38 17.15 2.71 9.46
N VAL A 39 17.69 1.74 10.18
CA VAL A 39 17.37 0.30 10.02
C VAL A 39 15.89 0.00 10.28
N LYS A 40 15.26 0.66 11.28
CA LYS A 40 13.82 0.48 11.56
C LYS A 40 12.93 0.71 10.33
N ASN A 41 13.34 1.62 9.46
CA ASN A 41 12.58 2.05 8.28
C ASN A 41 12.77 1.13 7.07
N PHE A 42 13.61 0.09 7.17
CA PHE A 42 13.71 -0.90 6.10
C PHE A 42 12.35 -1.56 5.89
N ASP A 43 11.94 -1.65 4.64
CA ASP A 43 10.74 -2.41 4.29
C ASP A 43 10.94 -3.91 4.57
N TRP A 44 9.83 -4.65 4.50
CA TRP A 44 9.88 -6.08 4.75
C TRP A 44 10.74 -6.84 3.73
N GLU A 45 10.78 -6.38 2.48
CA GLU A 45 11.50 -7.06 1.39
C GLU A 45 13.00 -7.01 1.65
N VAL A 46 13.52 -5.84 1.98
CA VAL A 46 14.91 -5.63 2.40
C VAL A 46 15.22 -6.45 3.65
N LYS A 47 14.40 -6.35 4.71
CA LYS A 47 14.58 -7.15 5.94
C LYS A 47 14.60 -8.66 5.66
N ASN A 48 13.78 -9.11 4.72
CA ASN A 48 13.69 -10.50 4.33
C ASN A 48 14.88 -10.95 3.46
N GLU A 49 15.49 -10.07 2.66
CA GLU A 49 16.76 -10.39 1.99
C GLU A 49 17.90 -10.54 2.98
N PHE A 50 18.03 -9.62 3.95
CA PHE A 50 19.00 -9.79 5.05
C PHE A 50 18.81 -11.12 5.79
N SER A 51 17.55 -11.49 6.06
CA SER A 51 17.25 -12.72 6.81
C SER A 51 17.64 -13.99 6.07
N LYS A 52 17.50 -14.05 4.74
CA LYS A 52 17.87 -15.25 3.96
C LYS A 52 19.34 -15.61 4.14
N SER A 53 20.21 -14.62 4.21
CA SER A 53 21.66 -14.85 4.29
C SER A 53 22.15 -14.92 5.75
N LEU A 54 21.48 -14.24 6.69
CA LEU A 54 21.90 -14.15 8.10
C LEU A 54 21.25 -15.15 9.05
N ASP A 55 20.05 -15.68 8.76
CA ASP A 55 19.34 -16.60 9.67
C ASP A 55 19.94 -18.01 9.70
N ASP A 56 20.65 -18.40 8.63
CA ASP A 56 21.36 -19.67 8.56
C ASP A 56 22.49 -19.75 9.60
N LEU A 57 22.47 -20.80 10.43
CA LEU A 57 23.54 -21.07 11.39
C LEU A 57 24.87 -21.35 10.66
N LYS A 58 25.83 -20.44 10.79
CA LYS A 58 27.17 -20.62 10.23
C LYS A 58 28.12 -21.19 11.29
N LYS A 59 28.98 -22.12 10.89
CA LYS A 59 29.96 -22.78 11.79
C LYS A 59 30.97 -21.80 12.41
N ASN A 60 31.25 -20.69 11.75
CA ASN A 60 32.12 -19.62 12.24
C ASN A 60 31.40 -18.60 13.14
N GLY A 61 30.07 -18.71 13.30
CA GLY A 61 29.27 -17.80 14.12
C GLY A 61 29.04 -16.42 13.48
N ASN A 62 29.44 -16.19 12.23
CA ASN A 62 29.21 -14.93 11.51
C ASN A 62 27.77 -14.85 10.98
N ASP A 63 26.80 -15.11 11.85
CA ASP A 63 25.36 -15.05 11.58
C ASP A 63 24.70 -13.89 12.32
N TRP A 64 23.37 -13.85 12.30
CA TRP A 64 22.58 -12.81 12.97
C TRP A 64 22.94 -12.61 14.45
N ARG A 65 23.48 -13.62 15.16
CA ARG A 65 23.86 -13.50 16.58
C ARG A 65 25.08 -12.60 16.76
N MET A 66 26.06 -12.69 15.85
CA MET A 66 27.22 -11.81 15.85
C MET A 66 26.81 -10.38 15.49
N VAL A 67 25.91 -10.22 14.52
CA VAL A 67 25.34 -8.91 14.15
C VAL A 67 24.60 -8.31 15.36
N ALA A 68 23.73 -9.07 16.01
CA ALA A 68 23.02 -8.64 17.22
C ALA A 68 23.98 -8.20 18.33
N SER A 69 25.04 -8.98 18.57
CA SER A 69 26.04 -8.67 19.58
C SER A 69 26.78 -7.36 19.28
N ARG A 70 27.18 -7.15 18.02
CA ARG A 70 27.85 -5.92 17.58
C ARG A 70 26.95 -4.68 17.60
N LEU A 71 25.64 -4.89 17.47
CA LEU A 71 24.62 -3.85 17.61
C LEU A 71 24.21 -3.58 19.08
N GLY A 72 24.77 -4.30 20.05
CA GLY A 72 24.46 -4.11 21.47
C GLY A 72 23.22 -4.89 21.96
N PHE A 73 22.69 -5.80 21.15
CA PHE A 73 21.49 -6.61 21.43
C PHE A 73 21.82 -8.00 21.99
N SER A 74 22.97 -8.18 22.66
CA SER A 74 23.39 -9.48 23.20
C SER A 74 22.40 -10.08 24.20
N ASN A 75 21.64 -9.23 24.91
CA ASN A 75 20.65 -9.61 25.92
C ASN A 75 19.37 -10.25 25.33
N ILE A 76 19.04 -9.99 24.06
CA ILE A 76 17.83 -10.53 23.43
C ILE A 76 18.10 -11.76 22.55
N ILE A 77 19.36 -12.18 22.37
CA ILE A 77 19.74 -13.31 21.52
C ILE A 77 18.97 -14.58 21.90
N GLN A 78 18.89 -14.94 23.18
CA GLN A 78 18.16 -16.13 23.64
C GLN A 78 16.66 -16.09 23.35
N GLN A 79 16.09 -14.89 23.23
CA GLN A 79 14.68 -14.71 22.87
C GLN A 79 14.51 -14.88 21.36
N LEU A 80 15.40 -14.27 20.58
CA LEU A 80 15.41 -14.35 19.12
C LEU A 80 15.65 -15.77 18.59
N GLU A 81 16.43 -16.60 19.29
CA GLU A 81 16.65 -18.02 18.93
C GLU A 81 15.35 -18.85 18.89
N LYS A 82 14.29 -18.41 19.58
CA LYS A 82 12.99 -19.10 19.61
C LYS A 82 12.06 -18.67 18.47
N VAL A 83 12.45 -17.68 17.68
CA VAL A 83 11.64 -17.10 16.61
C VAL A 83 12.11 -17.63 15.26
N SER A 84 11.18 -17.82 14.32
CA SER A 84 11.48 -18.42 13.01
C SER A 84 12.33 -17.54 12.08
N LYS A 85 12.34 -16.21 12.28
CA LYS A 85 13.11 -15.24 11.50
C LYS A 85 13.84 -14.24 12.41
N PRO A 86 14.93 -14.64 13.07
CA PRO A 86 15.59 -13.83 14.08
C PRO A 86 16.18 -12.52 13.52
N THR A 87 16.70 -12.50 12.28
CA THR A 87 17.21 -11.26 11.67
C THR A 87 16.13 -10.21 11.48
N ILE A 88 14.92 -10.58 11.04
CA ILE A 88 13.84 -9.62 10.85
C ILE A 88 13.44 -8.99 12.18
N GLU A 89 13.32 -9.80 13.22
CA GLU A 89 12.96 -9.31 14.55
C GLU A 89 14.09 -8.47 15.15
N LEU A 90 15.36 -8.85 14.97
CA LEU A 90 16.51 -8.03 15.36
C LEU A 90 16.48 -6.64 14.70
N LEU A 91 16.29 -6.58 13.38
CA LEU A 91 16.22 -5.31 12.64
C LEU A 91 15.01 -4.46 13.04
N ARG A 92 13.94 -5.08 13.58
CA ARG A 92 12.79 -4.36 14.15
C ARG A 92 13.14 -3.68 15.47
N GLN A 93 14.01 -4.28 16.28
CA GLN A 93 14.47 -3.71 17.55
C GLN A 93 15.50 -2.56 17.37
N CYS A 94 16.05 -2.41 16.16
CA CYS A 94 17.03 -1.38 15.82
C CYS A 94 16.36 -0.01 15.58
N THR A 95 15.91 0.66 16.64
CA THR A 95 15.17 1.95 16.56
C THR A 95 16.04 3.13 16.11
N ASP A 96 17.30 3.12 16.52
CA ASP A 96 18.24 4.25 16.36
C ASP A 96 19.49 3.86 15.57
N THR A 97 19.64 2.58 15.23
CA THR A 97 20.74 2.09 14.39
C THR A 97 20.62 2.66 12.98
N THR A 98 21.69 3.27 12.50
CA THR A 98 21.79 3.75 11.14
C THR A 98 22.10 2.62 10.15
N CYS A 99 21.68 2.79 8.91
CA CYS A 99 22.02 1.86 7.84
C CYS A 99 23.54 1.72 7.70
N ILE A 100 24.29 2.81 7.81
CA ILE A 100 25.75 2.80 7.69
C ILE A 100 26.38 1.91 8.77
N GLU A 101 25.95 2.04 10.03
CA GLU A 101 26.43 1.21 11.13
C GLU A 101 26.17 -0.29 10.89
N LEU A 102 24.98 -0.64 10.42
CA LEU A 102 24.64 -2.03 10.09
C LEU A 102 25.53 -2.57 8.97
N LEU A 103 25.71 -1.82 7.89
CA LEU A 103 26.54 -2.24 6.76
C LEU A 103 28.02 -2.33 7.17
N ASP A 104 28.51 -1.43 8.01
CA ASP A 104 29.86 -1.48 8.56
C ASP A 104 30.08 -2.73 9.43
N ILE A 105 29.09 -3.09 10.25
CA ILE A 105 29.15 -4.34 11.02
C ILE A 105 29.26 -5.54 10.08
N LEU A 106 28.46 -5.59 9.01
CA LEU A 106 28.47 -6.70 8.05
C LEU A 106 29.82 -6.85 7.33
N VAL A 107 30.42 -5.74 6.89
CA VAL A 107 31.78 -5.76 6.32
C VAL A 107 32.79 -6.24 7.36
N ASN A 108 32.69 -5.76 8.60
CA ASN A 108 33.62 -6.12 9.68
C ASN A 108 33.52 -7.58 10.13
N ILE A 109 32.37 -8.24 9.95
CA ILE A 109 32.19 -9.67 10.25
C ILE A 109 32.37 -10.57 9.03
N ASP A 110 32.97 -10.04 7.95
CA ASP A 110 33.23 -10.76 6.70
C ASP A 110 31.94 -11.34 6.07
N ARG A 111 30.87 -10.52 6.10
CA ARG A 111 29.56 -10.83 5.53
C ARG A 111 29.19 -9.90 4.37
N SER A 112 30.16 -9.61 3.51
CA SER A 112 29.92 -8.88 2.25
C SER A 112 29.01 -9.65 1.29
N ASP A 113 28.90 -10.98 1.43
CA ASP A 113 27.93 -11.81 0.70
C ASP A 113 26.48 -11.34 0.91
N VAL A 114 26.16 -10.87 2.13
CA VAL A 114 24.84 -10.32 2.45
C VAL A 114 24.60 -9.01 1.68
N LEU A 115 25.65 -8.19 1.52
CA LEU A 115 25.56 -6.96 0.74
C LEU A 115 25.32 -7.27 -0.73
N ASP A 116 26.08 -8.22 -1.29
CA ASP A 116 25.92 -8.68 -2.67
C ASP A 116 24.50 -9.19 -2.93
N ASP A 117 23.91 -9.95 -2.00
CA ASP A 117 22.56 -10.50 -2.14
C ASP A 117 21.50 -9.39 -2.15
N VAL A 118 21.63 -8.39 -1.27
CA VAL A 118 20.74 -7.23 -1.26
C VAL A 118 20.93 -6.37 -2.52
N VAL A 119 22.17 -6.15 -2.97
CA VAL A 119 22.46 -5.44 -4.23
C VAL A 119 21.88 -6.17 -5.44
N LYS A 120 22.02 -7.50 -5.51
CA LYS A 120 21.41 -8.34 -6.55
C LYS A 120 19.89 -8.23 -6.53
N HIS A 121 19.27 -8.21 -5.35
CA HIS A 121 17.82 -7.99 -5.23
C HIS A 121 17.40 -6.66 -5.86
N TYR A 122 18.11 -5.57 -5.54
CA TYR A 122 17.85 -4.25 -6.14
C TYR A 122 18.10 -4.21 -7.65
N ASN A 123 19.19 -4.81 -8.11
CA ASN A 123 19.54 -4.82 -9.53
C ASN A 123 18.55 -5.67 -10.34
N LYS A 124 18.09 -6.81 -9.81
CA LYS A 124 17.06 -7.66 -10.44
C LYS A 124 15.70 -6.95 -10.52
N ARG A 125 15.38 -6.14 -9.51
CA ARG A 125 14.19 -5.26 -9.51
C ARG A 125 14.30 -4.17 -10.58
N ASN A 126 15.50 -3.61 -10.78
CA ASN A 126 15.76 -2.57 -11.77
C ASN A 126 15.90 -3.09 -13.21
N THR A 127 16.41 -4.31 -13.45
CA THR A 127 16.50 -4.87 -14.82
C THR A 127 15.13 -5.21 -15.42
N ASN A 128 14.12 -5.43 -14.58
CA ASN A 128 12.73 -5.57 -15.01
C ASN A 128 11.98 -4.23 -15.10
N SER A 129 12.68 -3.11 -14.95
CA SER A 129 12.11 -1.76 -14.99
C SER A 129 13.07 -0.81 -15.72
N ILE A 130 12.90 -0.68 -17.04
CA ILE A 130 13.61 0.34 -17.82
C ILE A 130 13.01 1.72 -17.47
N ARG A 131 13.77 2.46 -16.64
CA ARG A 131 13.88 3.94 -16.47
C ARG A 131 12.76 4.72 -15.73
N PRO A 132 13.07 5.92 -15.16
CA PRO A 132 14.18 6.26 -14.25
C PRO A 132 13.74 7.09 -13.01
N LEU A 133 14.57 7.08 -11.95
CA LEU A 133 14.44 7.84 -10.69
C LEU A 133 14.73 9.35 -10.80
N CYS A 134 13.97 10.18 -10.05
CA CYS A 134 14.45 11.24 -9.13
C CYS A 134 13.29 11.64 -8.17
N LEU A 135 13.37 11.43 -6.83
CA LEU A 135 14.06 12.22 -5.78
C LEU A 135 13.40 13.57 -5.44
N ARG A 136 12.56 13.61 -4.39
CA ARG A 136 12.85 14.26 -3.09
C ARG A 136 11.60 14.33 -2.19
N SER A 137 11.81 14.01 -0.92
CA SER A 137 10.88 14.24 0.19
C SER A 137 11.18 15.62 0.83
N PRO A 138 10.16 16.39 1.24
CA PRO A 138 10.26 17.30 2.37
C PRO A 138 9.39 16.78 3.52
N THR A 139 9.98 16.35 4.64
CA THR A 139 10.34 17.13 5.84
C THR A 139 9.20 17.18 6.88
N GLN A 140 9.50 16.52 8.00
CA GLN A 140 9.02 16.66 9.40
C GLN A 140 7.98 17.73 9.73
N GLU A 141 6.97 17.34 10.53
CA GLU A 141 6.70 17.80 11.91
C GLU A 141 6.02 16.60 12.63
N GLY A 142 6.38 16.12 13.82
CA GLY A 142 6.67 16.83 15.06
C GLY A 142 5.52 16.57 16.04
N GLU A 143 5.46 15.37 16.63
CA GLU A 143 4.56 15.08 17.75
C GLU A 143 5.14 15.66 19.05
N ASP A 144 4.32 16.43 19.78
CA ASP A 144 4.44 16.55 21.23
C ASP A 144 3.05 16.56 21.90
N GLY A 145 2.69 15.41 22.48
CA GLY A 145 2.32 15.33 23.90
C GLY A 145 0.94 15.76 24.42
N LYS A 146 0.14 14.74 24.77
CA LYS A 146 -0.77 14.59 25.94
C LYS A 146 -2.23 15.13 25.90
N SER A 147 -3.15 14.17 25.82
CA SER A 147 -4.33 13.90 26.70
C SER A 147 -5.04 15.10 27.36
N THR A 148 -6.33 15.35 27.10
CA THR A 148 -7.57 14.74 27.69
C THR A 148 -8.81 15.60 27.35
N PHE A 149 -9.92 14.95 26.97
CA PHE A 149 -11.35 15.32 27.13
C PHE A 149 -11.99 16.65 26.62
N SER A 150 -13.15 16.45 25.96
CA SER A 150 -14.37 17.28 25.85
C SER A 150 -14.37 18.65 25.15
N GLY A 151 -15.08 18.70 24.02
CA GLY A 151 -16.38 19.39 23.88
C GLY A 151 -16.46 20.90 24.10
N LEU A 152 -16.94 21.56 23.03
CA LEU A 152 -17.64 22.85 22.92
C LEU A 152 -16.89 23.92 22.09
N SER A 153 -17.68 24.44 21.15
CA SER A 153 -17.53 25.56 20.23
C SER A 153 -16.96 26.83 20.87
N TRP A 154 -16.53 27.81 20.07
CA TRP A 154 -17.03 29.20 20.01
C TRP A 154 -16.16 30.02 19.00
N PRO A 155 -16.62 31.22 18.55
CA PRO A 155 -16.35 31.79 17.23
C PRO A 155 -15.54 33.11 17.21
N LEU A 156 -15.34 33.61 15.98
CA LEU A 156 -15.21 35.02 15.52
C LEU A 156 -13.86 35.78 15.62
N GLN A 157 -13.57 36.42 14.46
CA GLN A 157 -12.97 37.74 14.20
C GLN A 157 -11.49 37.88 13.81
N ASP A 158 -11.33 38.27 12.53
CA ASP A 158 -10.63 39.44 12.00
C ASP A 158 -9.31 39.88 12.64
N SER A 159 -8.27 39.88 11.80
CA SER A 159 -7.27 40.95 11.77
C SER A 159 -6.50 40.87 10.45
N GLY A 160 -6.76 41.82 9.55
CA GLY A 160 -6.05 41.93 8.28
C GLY A 160 -4.63 42.47 8.42
N CYS A 161 -3.82 42.22 7.39
CA CYS A 161 -2.73 43.09 6.95
C CYS A 161 -2.50 42.86 5.45
N GLU A 162 -2.67 43.92 4.68
CA GLU A 162 -2.38 43.99 3.25
C GLU A 162 -0.88 44.18 2.98
N SER A 163 -0.50 43.70 1.79
CA SER A 163 0.54 44.20 0.88
C SER A 163 2.01 44.00 1.25
N SER A 164 2.72 43.22 0.42
CA SER A 164 3.70 43.82 -0.50
C SER A 164 4.10 42.83 -1.60
N ILE A 165 3.92 43.32 -2.84
CA ILE A 165 4.37 42.74 -4.10
C ILE A 165 5.90 42.65 -4.10
N SER A 166 6.44 41.47 -4.39
CA SER A 166 7.75 41.35 -5.02
C SER A 166 7.68 40.37 -6.19
N LYS A 167 8.02 40.90 -7.38
CA LYS A 167 8.18 40.16 -8.63
C LYS A 167 9.36 39.21 -8.49
N VAL A 168 9.13 37.91 -8.64
CA VAL A 168 10.14 36.93 -9.02
C VAL A 168 9.63 36.26 -10.29
N GLY A 169 10.53 36.12 -11.27
CA GLY A 169 10.23 35.64 -12.62
C GLY A 169 9.69 34.20 -12.65
N PRO A 170 9.25 33.72 -13.82
CA PRO A 170 8.70 32.39 -13.96
C PRO A 170 9.82 31.36 -13.75
N GLU A 171 9.88 30.79 -12.55
CA GLU A 171 10.46 29.47 -12.37
C GLU A 171 9.50 28.50 -13.07
N GLU A 172 9.95 27.93 -14.19
CA GLU A 172 9.34 26.74 -14.77
C GLU A 172 9.45 25.63 -13.71
N SER A 173 8.40 25.50 -12.91
CA SER A 173 8.21 24.34 -12.06
C SER A 173 8.04 23.14 -12.97
N ASP A 174 8.95 22.17 -12.87
CA ASP A 174 8.68 20.80 -13.25
C ASP A 174 7.46 20.34 -12.43
N GLU A 175 6.26 20.59 -12.95
CA GLU A 175 5.02 20.02 -12.43
C GLU A 175 5.17 18.51 -12.60
N THR A 176 5.47 17.81 -11.51
CA THR A 176 5.34 16.36 -11.46
C THR A 176 3.90 16.01 -11.84
N GLU A 177 3.71 15.62 -13.11
CA GLU A 177 2.41 15.28 -13.65
C GLU A 177 1.83 14.13 -12.82
N GLU A 178 0.75 14.40 -12.09
CA GLU A 178 0.14 13.38 -11.25
C GLU A 178 -0.52 12.31 -12.12
N ASP A 179 -0.34 11.05 -11.73
CA ASP A 179 -0.83 9.92 -12.50
C ASP A 179 -2.32 9.66 -12.21
N PHE A 180 -3.18 10.12 -13.13
CA PHE A 180 -4.63 9.85 -13.12
C PHE A 180 -4.99 8.43 -13.57
N HIS A 181 -4.00 7.64 -14.01
CA HIS A 181 -4.10 6.31 -14.60
C HIS A 181 -4.94 6.21 -15.88
N SER A 182 -5.65 7.27 -16.27
CA SER A 182 -6.39 7.36 -17.53
C SER A 182 -6.76 8.81 -17.87
N ASP A 183 -6.84 9.11 -19.17
CA ASP A 183 -7.28 10.41 -19.67
C ASP A 183 -8.72 10.73 -19.26
N GLU A 184 -9.59 9.72 -19.15
CA GLU A 184 -10.97 9.92 -18.71
C GLU A 184 -11.03 10.38 -17.25
N SER A 185 -10.20 9.83 -16.36
CA SER A 185 -10.12 10.26 -14.96
C SER A 185 -9.56 11.68 -14.84
N LYS A 186 -8.51 12.01 -15.62
CA LYS A 186 -7.93 13.37 -15.68
C LYS A 186 -8.97 14.37 -16.16
N THR A 187 -9.65 14.06 -17.25
CA THR A 187 -10.71 14.90 -17.83
C THR A 187 -11.88 15.06 -16.88
N PHE A 188 -12.29 13.99 -16.20
CA PHE A 188 -13.36 14.05 -15.20
C PHE A 188 -12.99 15.02 -14.06
N TRP A 189 -11.80 14.88 -13.48
CA TRP A 189 -11.37 15.72 -12.35
C TRP A 189 -11.22 17.19 -12.71
N LEU A 190 -10.58 17.49 -13.85
CA LEU A 190 -10.34 18.85 -14.30
C LEU A 190 -11.63 19.62 -14.62
N ASN A 191 -12.68 18.93 -15.06
CA ASN A 191 -13.97 19.53 -15.39
C ASN A 191 -14.83 19.86 -14.16
N ILE A 192 -14.43 19.46 -12.96
CA ILE A 192 -15.17 19.77 -11.73
C ILE A 192 -14.78 21.18 -11.25
N PRO A 193 -15.75 22.06 -10.95
CA PRO A 193 -15.49 23.35 -10.33
C PRO A 193 -14.69 23.23 -9.02
N GLY A 194 -13.79 24.20 -8.77
CA GLY A 194 -12.94 24.22 -7.58
C GLY A 194 -11.45 24.23 -7.92
N THR A 195 -10.60 24.25 -6.89
CA THR A 195 -9.15 24.24 -7.06
C THR A 195 -8.68 22.90 -7.63
N TYR A 196 -7.46 22.86 -8.15
CA TYR A 196 -6.91 21.64 -8.71
C TYR A 196 -6.75 20.52 -7.67
N ASP A 197 -6.30 20.88 -6.46
CA ASP A 197 -6.05 19.95 -5.35
C ASP A 197 -7.33 19.54 -4.60
N ARG A 198 -8.42 20.32 -4.71
CA ARG A 198 -9.64 20.14 -3.91
C ARG A 198 -10.91 20.49 -4.68
N LYS A 199 -11.90 19.61 -4.60
CA LYS A 199 -13.24 19.78 -5.16
C LYS A 199 -14.30 19.64 -4.08
N SER A 200 -15.38 20.39 -4.15
CA SER A 200 -16.49 20.21 -3.22
C SER A 200 -17.17 18.86 -3.46
N TRP A 201 -17.64 18.19 -2.39
CA TRP A 201 -18.41 16.96 -2.53
C TRP A 201 -19.64 17.15 -3.42
N MET A 202 -20.30 18.30 -3.31
CA MET A 202 -21.52 18.61 -4.07
C MET A 202 -21.24 18.68 -5.57
N ASP A 203 -20.19 19.39 -5.98
CA ASP A 203 -19.80 19.53 -7.39
C ASP A 203 -19.29 18.21 -7.95
N PHE A 204 -18.46 17.49 -7.18
CA PHE A 204 -17.97 16.16 -7.56
C PHE A 204 -19.12 15.18 -7.76
N PHE A 205 -20.07 15.15 -6.83
CA PHE A 205 -21.21 14.25 -6.92
C PHE A 205 -22.12 14.60 -8.10
N GLN A 206 -22.30 15.88 -8.41
CA GLN A 206 -23.03 16.30 -9.59
C GLN A 206 -22.31 15.92 -10.89
N ALA A 207 -20.99 16.08 -10.95
CA ALA A 207 -20.19 15.60 -12.07
C ALA A 207 -20.27 14.08 -12.24
N ALA A 208 -20.21 13.33 -11.14
CA ALA A 208 -20.36 11.88 -11.14
C ALA A 208 -21.75 11.45 -11.67
N LYS A 209 -22.82 12.17 -11.30
CA LYS A 209 -24.16 11.96 -11.86
C LYS A 209 -24.24 12.20 -13.35
N ASN A 210 -23.56 13.24 -13.84
CA ASN A 210 -23.56 13.57 -15.26
C ASN A 210 -22.76 12.54 -16.07
N THR A 211 -21.65 12.04 -15.51
CA THR A 211 -20.73 11.13 -16.18
C THR A 211 -21.21 9.67 -16.16
N CYS A 212 -21.76 9.22 -15.03
CA CYS A 212 -22.18 7.84 -14.79
C CYS A 212 -23.61 7.78 -14.20
N PRO A 213 -24.63 8.24 -14.95
CA PRO A 213 -25.99 8.41 -14.43
C PRO A 213 -26.65 7.09 -14.02
N LYS A 214 -26.29 5.97 -14.67
CA LYS A 214 -26.89 4.67 -14.39
C LYS A 214 -26.30 4.05 -13.13
N GLU A 215 -24.99 4.11 -13.00
CA GLU A 215 -24.22 3.49 -11.93
C GLU A 215 -24.48 4.22 -10.61
N ILE A 216 -24.43 5.57 -10.60
CA ILE A 216 -24.61 6.37 -9.37
C ILE A 216 -25.98 6.18 -8.71
N GLN A 217 -27.00 5.78 -9.50
CA GLN A 217 -28.37 5.55 -9.04
C GLN A 217 -28.57 4.11 -8.51
N GLN A 218 -27.58 3.23 -8.66
CA GLN A 218 -27.70 1.83 -8.23
C GLN A 218 -27.45 1.69 -6.72
N GLY A 219 -28.51 1.26 -6.04
CA GLY A 219 -28.46 0.87 -4.64
C GLY A 219 -27.88 1.95 -3.74
N ASN A 220 -26.83 1.59 -2.99
CA ASN A 220 -26.16 2.48 -2.04
C ASN A 220 -24.78 2.97 -2.55
N VAL A 221 -24.50 2.96 -3.87
CA VAL A 221 -23.16 3.29 -4.38
C VAL A 221 -22.72 4.70 -4.00
N GLN A 222 -23.64 5.67 -3.95
CA GLN A 222 -23.34 7.03 -3.47
C GLN A 222 -22.78 7.00 -2.03
N LYS A 223 -23.41 6.23 -1.13
CA LYS A 223 -22.97 6.11 0.27
C LYS A 223 -21.65 5.37 0.37
N PHE A 224 -21.43 4.38 -0.49
CA PHE A 224 -20.16 3.68 -0.56
C PHE A 224 -19.03 4.62 -1.03
N LEU A 225 -19.27 5.39 -2.08
CA LEU A 225 -18.37 6.39 -2.62
C LEU A 225 -18.00 7.46 -1.59
N SER A 226 -19.01 8.02 -0.90
CA SER A 226 -18.76 9.02 0.14
C SER A 226 -17.90 8.45 1.28
N LYS A 227 -18.15 7.20 1.68
CA LYS A 227 -17.34 6.52 2.71
C LYS A 227 -15.91 6.25 2.27
N LEU A 228 -15.67 5.86 1.02
CA LEU A 228 -14.31 5.66 0.50
C LEU A 228 -13.51 6.97 0.39
N LEU A 229 -14.18 8.07 0.09
CA LEU A 229 -13.58 9.40 0.01
C LEU A 229 -13.47 10.09 1.38
N GLY A 230 -13.89 9.44 2.48
CA GLY A 230 -13.81 10.00 3.82
C GLY A 230 -14.75 11.19 4.04
N ILE A 231 -15.86 11.25 3.31
CA ILE A 231 -16.86 12.30 3.41
C ILE A 231 -17.83 11.97 4.55
N GLU A 232 -17.86 12.81 5.57
CA GLU A 232 -18.75 12.72 6.72
C GLU A 232 -19.90 13.71 6.61
N TYR A 233 -19.63 14.89 6.05
CA TYR A 233 -20.58 15.98 5.87
C TYR A 233 -20.68 16.41 4.41
N ALA A 234 -21.85 16.93 4.02
CA ALA A 234 -22.08 17.38 2.63
C ALA A 234 -21.21 18.59 2.23
N THR A 235 -20.64 19.29 3.21
CA THR A 235 -19.73 20.43 3.05
C THR A 235 -18.27 20.03 2.88
N ASP A 236 -17.96 18.74 2.99
CA ASP A 236 -16.59 18.27 2.90
C ASP A 236 -16.06 18.42 1.47
N ASN A 237 -14.74 18.59 1.38
CA ASN A 237 -14.02 18.64 0.12
C ASN A 237 -13.29 17.32 -0.11
N ILE A 238 -13.29 16.89 -1.37
CA ILE A 238 -12.48 15.78 -1.85
C ILE A 238 -11.13 16.34 -2.28
N ARG A 239 -10.05 15.76 -1.75
CA ARG A 239 -8.69 16.04 -2.18
C ARG A 239 -8.33 15.19 -3.40
N LEU A 240 -7.45 15.70 -4.25
CA LEU A 240 -6.97 15.00 -5.43
C LEU A 240 -6.39 13.62 -5.09
N ASN A 241 -5.57 13.50 -4.05
CA ASN A 241 -5.01 12.22 -3.63
C ASN A 241 -6.08 11.17 -3.29
N GLN A 242 -7.21 11.57 -2.70
CA GLN A 242 -8.33 10.65 -2.41
C GLN A 242 -9.01 10.18 -3.70
N PHE A 243 -9.11 11.04 -4.70
CA PHE A 243 -9.61 10.68 -6.02
C PHE A 243 -8.64 9.75 -6.77
N LEU A 244 -7.34 10.03 -6.73
CA LEU A 244 -6.32 9.17 -7.35
C LEU A 244 -6.33 7.77 -6.74
N GLU A 245 -6.42 7.65 -5.42
CA GLU A 245 -6.60 6.35 -4.75
C GLU A 245 -7.85 5.61 -5.22
N LEU A 246 -8.97 6.33 -5.40
CA LEU A 246 -10.22 5.74 -5.88
C LEU A 246 -10.04 5.12 -7.27
N VAL A 247 -9.43 5.85 -8.22
CA VAL A 247 -9.24 5.36 -9.59
C VAL A 247 -8.10 4.33 -9.71
N ALA A 248 -7.12 4.37 -8.81
CA ALA A 248 -6.11 3.32 -8.67
C ALA A 248 -6.74 1.99 -8.23
N LEU A 249 -7.71 2.03 -7.30
CA LEU A 249 -8.37 0.83 -6.77
C LEU A 249 -9.46 0.28 -7.71
N PHE A 250 -10.30 1.15 -8.26
CA PHE A 250 -11.51 0.75 -8.98
C PHE A 250 -11.47 1.06 -10.48
N GLY A 251 -10.40 1.66 -10.98
CA GLY A 251 -10.24 1.96 -12.39
C GLY A 251 -10.77 3.31 -12.81
N PRO A 252 -10.77 3.58 -14.13
CA PRO A 252 -11.02 4.91 -14.68
C PRO A 252 -12.41 5.43 -14.33
N PHE A 253 -12.52 6.73 -14.10
CA PHE A 253 -13.81 7.36 -13.81
C PHE A 253 -14.61 7.58 -15.10
N LYS A 254 -15.23 6.51 -15.61
CA LYS A 254 -16.04 6.50 -16.84
C LYS A 254 -17.24 5.56 -16.70
N PRO A 255 -18.29 5.68 -17.55
CA PRO A 255 -19.41 4.75 -17.53
C PRO A 255 -19.03 3.36 -18.10
N GLY A 256 -19.82 2.34 -17.76
CA GLY A 256 -19.68 0.98 -18.30
C GLY A 256 -18.81 0.05 -17.47
N ARG A 257 -18.58 -1.17 -17.98
CA ARG A 257 -17.98 -2.30 -17.23
C ARG A 257 -16.60 -2.02 -16.63
N GLU A 258 -15.76 -1.30 -17.37
CA GLU A 258 -14.43 -0.92 -16.89
C GLU A 258 -14.42 0.32 -15.98
N GLY A 259 -15.58 0.92 -15.77
CA GLY A 259 -15.75 2.14 -15.01
C GLY A 259 -15.65 1.94 -13.50
N CYS A 260 -15.03 2.90 -12.81
CA CYS A 260 -14.91 2.96 -11.36
C CYS A 260 -16.22 2.63 -10.63
N LEU A 261 -17.30 3.33 -10.98
CA LEU A 261 -18.58 3.18 -10.27
C LEU A 261 -19.25 1.84 -10.59
N GLN A 262 -19.07 1.29 -11.78
CA GLN A 262 -19.58 -0.05 -12.11
C GLN A 262 -18.84 -1.12 -11.31
N LYS A 263 -17.50 -1.05 -11.20
CA LYS A 263 -16.72 -1.98 -10.38
C LYS A 263 -17.08 -1.89 -8.90
N MET A 264 -17.42 -0.69 -8.41
CA MET A 264 -17.97 -0.52 -7.06
C MET A 264 -19.35 -1.18 -6.88
N CYS A 265 -20.27 -1.00 -7.85
CA CYS A 265 -21.58 -1.66 -7.84
C CYS A 265 -21.43 -3.20 -7.87
N ASP A 266 -20.55 -3.72 -8.71
CA ASP A 266 -20.28 -5.15 -8.83
C ASP A 266 -19.70 -5.69 -7.52
N LEU A 267 -18.73 -4.99 -6.91
CA LEU A 267 -18.19 -5.34 -5.60
C LEU A 267 -19.28 -5.36 -4.51
N MET A 268 -20.16 -4.36 -4.48
CA MET A 268 -21.26 -4.32 -3.51
C MET A 268 -22.19 -5.54 -3.64
N LYS A 269 -22.47 -5.96 -4.88
CA LYS A 269 -23.30 -7.13 -5.17
C LYS A 269 -22.61 -8.44 -4.80
N ASP A 270 -21.37 -8.57 -5.22
CA ASP A 270 -20.65 -9.84 -5.24
C ASP A 270 -19.90 -10.12 -3.94
N SER A 271 -19.70 -9.10 -3.10
CA SER A 271 -19.02 -9.29 -1.83
C SER A 271 -19.90 -9.82 -0.70
N ILE A 272 -21.20 -9.97 -0.93
CA ILE A 272 -22.13 -10.52 0.06
C ILE A 272 -22.04 -12.04 0.05
N SER A 273 -21.79 -12.64 1.20
CA SER A 273 -21.81 -14.09 1.40
C SER A 273 -22.71 -14.45 2.57
N VAL A 274 -23.25 -15.66 2.53
CA VAL A 274 -24.07 -16.21 3.62
C VAL A 274 -23.13 -16.99 4.53
N ARG A 275 -23.07 -16.59 5.80
CA ARG A 275 -22.36 -17.32 6.86
C ARG A 275 -23.11 -18.62 7.21
N ASP A 276 -22.43 -19.50 7.93
CA ASP A 276 -23.03 -20.78 8.38
C ASP A 276 -24.30 -20.60 9.24
N ASP A 277 -24.42 -19.46 9.94
CA ASP A 277 -25.59 -19.08 10.74
C ASP A 277 -26.75 -18.49 9.90
N GLY A 278 -26.60 -18.40 8.58
CA GLY A 278 -27.56 -17.82 7.65
C GLY A 278 -27.50 -16.29 7.54
N ALA A 279 -26.62 -15.61 8.29
CA ALA A 279 -26.44 -14.17 8.19
C ALA A 279 -25.76 -13.78 6.88
N LYS A 280 -26.28 -12.72 6.23
CA LYS A 280 -25.66 -12.11 5.05
C LYS A 280 -24.66 -11.07 5.49
N GLU A 281 -23.40 -11.27 5.12
CA GLU A 281 -22.28 -10.41 5.50
C GLU A 281 -21.44 -10.11 4.26
N SER A 282 -20.97 -8.86 4.13
CA SER A 282 -19.95 -8.56 3.12
C SER A 282 -18.61 -9.04 3.65
N TRP A 283 -17.77 -9.60 2.79
CA TRP A 283 -16.37 -9.83 3.12
C TRP A 283 -15.49 -8.59 2.89
N PHE A 284 -16.03 -7.49 2.36
CA PHE A 284 -15.28 -6.27 2.08
C PHE A 284 -15.41 -5.24 3.21
N ALA A 285 -14.28 -4.92 3.84
CA ALA A 285 -14.19 -3.99 4.97
C ALA A 285 -14.02 -2.53 4.55
N GLY A 286 -13.57 -2.25 3.32
CA GLY A 286 -13.20 -0.90 2.88
C GLY A 286 -11.88 -0.44 3.47
N ARG A 287 -11.80 0.83 3.90
CA ARG A 287 -10.62 1.38 4.58
C ARG A 287 -10.53 0.79 5.99
N MET A 288 -9.49 0.00 6.23
CA MET A 288 -9.18 -0.62 7.52
C MET A 288 -7.67 -0.80 7.60
N ASN A 289 -7.08 -0.48 8.75
CA ASN A 289 -5.64 -0.63 8.94
C ASN A 289 -5.28 -2.07 9.36
N GLU A 290 -3.98 -2.36 9.37
CA GLU A 290 -3.45 -3.69 9.67
C GLU A 290 -3.86 -4.17 11.07
N THR A 291 -3.70 -3.31 12.08
CA THR A 291 -4.02 -3.60 13.48
C THR A 291 -5.50 -3.90 13.67
N GLU A 292 -6.40 -3.07 13.12
CA GLU A 292 -7.84 -3.29 13.23
C GLU A 292 -8.25 -4.61 12.58
N SER A 293 -7.69 -4.93 11.40
CA SER A 293 -7.98 -6.22 10.74
C SER A 293 -7.48 -7.42 11.54
N TYR A 294 -6.32 -7.31 12.20
CA TYR A 294 -5.80 -8.33 13.09
C TYR A 294 -6.70 -8.52 14.32
N GLU A 295 -7.05 -7.43 15.00
CA GLU A 295 -7.88 -7.43 16.21
C GLU A 295 -9.27 -8.04 15.95
N ARG A 296 -9.88 -7.74 14.81
CA ARG A 296 -11.17 -8.31 14.42
C ARG A 296 -11.12 -9.82 14.15
N LEU A 297 -9.98 -10.33 13.67
CA LEU A 297 -9.82 -11.73 13.28
C LEU A 297 -9.18 -12.61 14.35
N ARG A 298 -8.39 -12.05 15.29
CA ARG A 298 -7.56 -12.84 16.21
C ARG A 298 -8.37 -13.80 17.08
N ASP A 299 -9.58 -13.40 17.47
CA ASP A 299 -10.48 -14.17 18.35
C ASP A 299 -11.51 -14.98 17.55
N GLN A 300 -11.47 -14.92 16.21
CA GLN A 300 -12.34 -15.69 15.35
C GLN A 300 -11.83 -17.12 15.17
N ILE A 301 -12.74 -18.01 14.76
CA ILE A 301 -12.36 -19.37 14.36
C ILE A 301 -11.62 -19.36 13.01
N PRO A 302 -10.66 -20.28 12.80
CA PRO A 302 -9.99 -20.45 11.52
C PRO A 302 -10.96 -20.52 10.34
N GLY A 303 -10.61 -19.87 9.24
CA GLY A 303 -11.47 -19.76 8.06
C GLY A 303 -12.26 -18.45 7.99
N HIS A 304 -12.20 -17.60 9.03
CA HIS A 304 -12.72 -16.24 8.97
C HIS A 304 -11.78 -15.31 8.19
N PHE A 305 -12.35 -14.46 7.35
CA PHE A 305 -11.57 -13.56 6.51
C PHE A 305 -12.24 -12.22 6.25
N LEU A 306 -11.45 -11.23 5.86
CA LEU A 306 -11.93 -9.96 5.34
C LEU A 306 -10.99 -9.43 4.27
N LEU A 307 -11.50 -8.60 3.38
CA LEU A 307 -10.74 -7.88 2.37
C LEU A 307 -10.81 -6.39 2.64
N ARG A 308 -9.66 -5.72 2.69
CA ARG A 308 -9.53 -4.30 3.00
C ARG A 308 -8.67 -3.58 1.96
N ILE A 309 -8.77 -2.26 1.92
CA ILE A 309 -7.85 -1.41 1.18
C ILE A 309 -6.55 -1.28 1.98
N SER A 310 -5.39 -1.33 1.32
CA SER A 310 -4.11 -1.10 1.98
C SER A 310 -4.01 0.34 2.47
N SER A 311 -3.73 0.55 3.76
CA SER A 311 -3.58 1.89 4.33
C SER A 311 -2.33 2.63 3.84
N SER A 312 -1.29 1.90 3.40
CA SER A 312 -0.02 2.47 2.94
C SER A 312 0.16 2.44 1.42
N LYS A 313 -0.60 1.62 0.71
CA LYS A 313 -0.44 1.37 -0.74
C LYS A 313 -1.75 1.51 -1.53
N ALA A 314 -2.69 2.32 -1.05
CA ALA A 314 -3.96 2.55 -1.75
C ALA A 314 -3.75 3.20 -3.12
N HIS A 315 -2.79 4.12 -3.23
CA HIS A 315 -2.42 4.79 -4.48
C HIS A 315 -1.82 3.83 -5.53
N ASP A 316 -1.27 2.70 -5.08
CA ASP A 316 -0.77 1.63 -5.96
C ASP A 316 -1.87 0.61 -6.32
N GLY A 317 -3.14 0.89 -5.97
CA GLY A 317 -4.26 -0.02 -6.21
C GLY A 317 -4.18 -1.32 -5.41
N VAL A 318 -3.59 -1.29 -4.20
CA VAL A 318 -3.38 -2.50 -3.38
C VAL A 318 -4.52 -2.74 -2.39
N PHE A 319 -5.09 -3.94 -2.47
CA PHE A 319 -5.96 -4.53 -1.46
C PHE A 319 -5.18 -5.51 -0.57
N VAL A 320 -5.75 -5.83 0.59
CA VAL A 320 -5.21 -6.84 1.50
C VAL A 320 -6.31 -7.82 1.88
N LEU A 321 -6.06 -9.10 1.66
CA LEU A 321 -6.84 -10.19 2.18
C LEU A 321 -6.25 -10.62 3.53
N ALA A 322 -7.03 -10.46 4.60
CA ALA A 322 -6.66 -10.89 5.94
C ALA A 322 -7.46 -12.15 6.30
N VAL A 323 -6.79 -13.20 6.79
CA VAL A 323 -7.40 -14.49 7.08
C VAL A 323 -6.93 -15.06 8.40
N LYS A 324 -7.86 -15.54 9.22
CA LYS A 324 -7.58 -16.33 10.41
C LYS A 324 -7.22 -17.76 10.01
N THR A 325 -5.99 -18.18 10.32
CA THR A 325 -5.50 -19.53 10.02
C THR A 325 -5.74 -20.50 11.18
N ARG A 326 -5.49 -21.80 10.96
CA ARG A 326 -5.59 -22.84 12.02
C ARG A 326 -4.55 -22.68 13.14
N GLY A 327 -3.45 -21.97 12.86
CA GLY A 327 -2.53 -21.53 13.91
C GLY A 327 -3.14 -20.41 14.76
N SER A 328 -2.35 -19.81 15.66
CA SER A 328 -2.81 -18.66 16.44
C SER A 328 -2.86 -17.35 15.62
N GLY A 329 -2.26 -17.30 14.44
CA GLY A 329 -2.04 -16.06 13.68
C GLY A 329 -3.09 -15.70 12.62
N VAL A 330 -3.17 -14.39 12.35
CA VAL A 330 -3.84 -13.80 11.19
C VAL A 330 -2.80 -13.58 10.10
N VAL A 331 -3.04 -14.13 8.91
CA VAL A 331 -2.18 -13.94 7.74
C VAL A 331 -2.75 -12.82 6.88
N GLN A 332 -1.90 -11.93 6.38
CA GLN A 332 -2.29 -10.82 5.53
C GLN A 332 -1.57 -10.91 4.19
N ILE A 333 -2.34 -10.85 3.11
CA ILE A 333 -1.89 -11.13 1.75
C ILE A 333 -2.21 -9.92 0.88
N GLN A 334 -1.20 -9.34 0.23
CA GLN A 334 -1.39 -8.21 -0.67
C GLN A 334 -1.92 -8.69 -2.02
N ILE A 335 -2.91 -7.96 -2.53
CA ILE A 335 -3.51 -8.14 -3.86
C ILE A 335 -3.30 -6.82 -4.59
N LYS A 336 -2.46 -6.82 -5.62
CA LYS A 336 -2.12 -5.61 -6.37
C LYS A 336 -2.99 -5.50 -7.61
N ARG A 337 -3.54 -4.33 -7.92
CA ARG A 337 -4.15 -4.10 -9.22
C ARG A 337 -3.06 -3.78 -10.26
N ASP A 338 -3.11 -4.45 -11.40
CA ASP A 338 -2.42 -4.00 -12.60
C ASP A 338 -3.15 -2.78 -13.16
N LEU A 339 -2.49 -1.62 -13.10
CA LEU A 339 -3.06 -0.35 -13.54
C LEU A 339 -3.20 -0.28 -15.06
N GLN A 340 -2.46 -1.09 -15.83
CA GLN A 340 -2.55 -1.12 -17.28
C GLN A 340 -3.72 -1.98 -17.76
N ASN A 341 -3.81 -3.22 -17.26
CA ASN A 341 -4.80 -4.19 -17.74
C ASN A 341 -6.04 -4.28 -16.84
N SER A 342 -6.08 -3.53 -15.74
CA SER A 342 -7.15 -3.53 -14.74
C SER A 342 -7.39 -4.84 -13.97
N ASN A 343 -6.62 -5.89 -14.26
CA ASN A 343 -6.65 -7.17 -13.55
C ASN A 343 -6.06 -7.04 -12.14
N LEU A 344 -6.45 -7.95 -11.27
CA LEU A 344 -5.87 -8.12 -9.95
C LEU A 344 -4.81 -9.21 -9.99
N LEU A 345 -3.66 -8.93 -9.39
CA LEU A 345 -2.51 -9.80 -9.29
C LEU A 345 -2.39 -10.30 -7.86
N LEU A 346 -2.31 -11.61 -7.73
CA LEU A 346 -1.98 -12.28 -6.48
C LEU A 346 -0.99 -13.40 -6.78
N ALA A 347 0.24 -13.25 -6.28
CA ALA A 347 1.39 -14.05 -6.71
C ALA A 347 1.53 -14.02 -8.25
N ASP A 348 1.46 -15.17 -8.91
CA ASP A 348 1.61 -15.32 -10.37
C ASP A 348 0.26 -15.51 -11.08
N ARG A 349 -0.86 -15.17 -10.42
CA ARG A 349 -2.21 -15.32 -10.99
C ARG A 349 -2.89 -13.98 -11.22
N GLU A 350 -3.60 -13.92 -12.33
CA GLU A 350 -4.44 -12.78 -12.69
C GLU A 350 -5.91 -13.10 -12.46
N PHE A 351 -6.64 -12.10 -11.96
CA PHE A 351 -8.06 -12.18 -11.68
C PHE A 351 -8.76 -10.96 -12.24
N GLU A 352 -9.89 -11.14 -12.90
CA GLU A 352 -10.67 -10.05 -13.50
C GLU A 352 -11.22 -9.09 -12.42
N ASN A 353 -11.62 -9.64 -11.27
CA ASN A 353 -12.24 -8.88 -10.18
C ASN A 353 -12.09 -9.58 -8.82
N LEU A 354 -12.35 -8.85 -7.74
CA LEU A 354 -12.19 -9.35 -6.37
C LEU A 354 -13.06 -10.58 -6.10
N LYS A 355 -14.24 -10.68 -6.73
CA LYS A 355 -15.10 -11.85 -6.60
C LYS A 355 -14.46 -13.10 -7.18
N SER A 356 -13.94 -13.03 -8.41
CA SER A 356 -13.26 -14.15 -9.07
C SER A 356 -12.06 -14.63 -8.25
N LEU A 357 -11.30 -13.71 -7.66
CA LEU A 357 -10.22 -14.01 -6.72
C LEU A 357 -10.72 -14.73 -5.47
N VAL A 358 -11.76 -14.22 -4.83
CA VAL A 358 -12.32 -14.84 -3.60
C VAL A 358 -12.92 -16.21 -3.92
N ASP A 359 -13.62 -16.37 -5.04
CA ASP A 359 -14.23 -17.63 -5.46
C ASP A 359 -13.17 -18.69 -5.81
N ASP A 360 -12.04 -18.29 -6.41
CA ASP A 360 -10.91 -19.18 -6.68
C ASP A 360 -10.21 -19.60 -5.37
N LEU A 361 -9.88 -18.63 -4.50
CA LEU A 361 -9.25 -18.89 -3.21
C LEU A 361 -10.12 -19.72 -2.25
N ARG A 362 -11.44 -19.71 -2.43
CA ARG A 362 -12.37 -20.61 -1.71
C ARG A 362 -12.21 -22.07 -2.12
N ARG A 363 -11.85 -22.32 -3.37
CA ARG A 363 -11.75 -23.66 -3.97
C ARG A 363 -10.32 -24.19 -3.97
N ASP A 364 -9.34 -23.30 -3.89
CA ASP A 364 -7.93 -23.63 -3.99
C ASP A 364 -7.24 -23.84 -2.62
N VAL A 365 -6.11 -24.54 -2.66
CA VAL A 365 -5.13 -24.72 -1.58
C VAL A 365 -3.88 -23.88 -1.90
N LEU A 366 -4.07 -22.73 -2.54
CA LEU A 366 -3.01 -21.87 -3.08
C LEU A 366 -1.92 -21.50 -2.06
N LEU A 367 -2.25 -21.55 -0.78
CA LEU A 367 -1.31 -21.37 0.31
C LEU A 367 -1.28 -22.72 1.06
N GLU A 368 -0.13 -23.41 1.05
CA GLU A 368 0.03 -24.75 1.65
C GLU A 368 -0.38 -24.82 3.12
N ASN A 369 -0.31 -23.69 3.84
CA ASN A 369 -0.69 -23.53 5.25
C ASN A 369 -2.18 -23.25 5.49
N CYS A 370 -2.98 -23.30 4.43
CA CYS A 370 -4.19 -22.52 4.31
C CYS A 370 -5.27 -23.30 3.51
N LYS A 371 -5.34 -24.62 3.75
CA LYS A 371 -6.45 -25.46 3.27
C LYS A 371 -7.78 -24.90 3.79
N GLN A 372 -8.67 -24.48 2.88
CA GLN A 372 -10.02 -23.94 3.15
C GLN A 372 -10.01 -22.61 3.92
N LEU A 373 -9.31 -21.59 3.44
CA LEU A 373 -9.15 -20.31 4.15
C LEU A 373 -10.38 -19.42 4.22
N LEU A 374 -11.20 -19.39 3.16
CA LEU A 374 -12.21 -18.35 3.00
C LEU A 374 -13.62 -18.91 3.22
N ILE A 375 -13.87 -19.38 4.44
CA ILE A 375 -15.15 -20.01 4.80
C ILE A 375 -16.17 -18.93 5.14
N ASN A 376 -15.88 -18.12 6.16
CA ASN A 376 -16.82 -17.17 6.72
C ASN A 376 -16.29 -15.74 6.60
N PRO A 377 -17.08 -14.79 6.06
CA PRO A 377 -16.77 -13.36 6.21
C PRO A 377 -16.63 -13.00 7.70
N CYS A 378 -15.68 -12.14 8.01
CA CYS A 378 -15.53 -11.55 9.34
C CYS A 378 -16.84 -10.83 9.72
N PRO A 379 -17.42 -11.09 10.89
CA PRO A 379 -18.68 -10.47 11.28
C PRO A 379 -18.54 -8.95 11.52
N GLY A 380 -19.62 -8.21 11.27
CA GLY A 380 -19.75 -6.82 11.73
C GLY A 380 -18.78 -5.83 11.07
N LEU A 381 -18.44 -6.04 9.79
CA LEU A 381 -17.59 -5.11 9.03
C LEU A 381 -18.29 -3.76 8.80
N PRO A 382 -17.52 -2.65 8.69
CA PRO A 382 -18.07 -1.29 8.60
C PRO A 382 -19.04 -1.08 7.43
N LEU A 383 -18.83 -1.78 6.31
CA LEU A 383 -19.62 -1.62 5.08
C LEU A 383 -20.82 -2.56 5.00
N ASN A 384 -21.01 -3.47 5.96
CA ASN A 384 -22.10 -4.45 5.93
C ASN A 384 -23.47 -3.80 5.80
N ALA A 385 -23.76 -2.74 6.56
CA ALA A 385 -25.04 -2.05 6.49
C ALA A 385 -25.30 -1.41 5.10
N ILE A 386 -24.23 -0.98 4.42
CA ILE A 386 -24.30 -0.36 3.09
C ILE A 386 -24.54 -1.44 2.03
N PHE A 387 -23.88 -2.59 2.17
CA PHE A 387 -23.83 -3.64 1.15
C PHE A 387 -25.01 -4.61 1.28
N THR A 388 -25.39 -5.03 2.49
CA THR A 388 -26.53 -5.94 2.70
C THR A 388 -27.87 -5.33 2.28
N GLY A 389 -27.97 -3.98 2.25
CA GLY A 389 -29.11 -3.25 1.69
C GLY A 389 -29.16 -3.20 0.15
N TYR A 390 -28.13 -3.68 -0.56
CA TYR A 390 -28.01 -3.71 -2.02
C TYR A 390 -28.87 -4.81 -2.68
N VAL A 391 -30.03 -5.15 -2.11
CA VAL A 391 -30.95 -6.07 -2.78
C VAL A 391 -31.44 -5.39 -4.05
N ASP A 392 -31.08 -5.97 -5.21
CA ASP A 392 -31.38 -5.48 -6.56
C ASP A 392 -32.71 -4.73 -6.57
N GLY A 393 -32.64 -3.42 -6.81
CA GLY A 393 -33.80 -2.55 -6.96
C GLY A 393 -34.57 -2.93 -8.22
N LYS A 394 -35.29 -4.05 -8.18
CA LYS A 394 -36.39 -4.27 -9.11
C LYS A 394 -37.35 -3.08 -8.93
N PRO A 395 -37.80 -2.43 -10.01
CA PRO A 395 -38.79 -1.38 -9.89
C PRO A 395 -39.95 -1.93 -9.07
N ARG A 396 -40.28 -1.23 -7.98
CA ARG A 396 -41.44 -1.55 -7.15
C ARG A 396 -42.64 -1.62 -8.07
N GLN A 397 -43.05 -2.82 -8.46
CA GLN A 397 -44.37 -3.02 -9.04
C GLN A 397 -45.34 -2.55 -7.97
N GLY A 398 -46.00 -1.43 -8.24
CA GLY A 398 -47.02 -0.86 -7.38
C GLY A 398 -48.09 -1.91 -7.15
N GLY A 399 -48.02 -2.58 -6.00
CA GLY A 399 -49.08 -3.42 -5.50
C GLY A 399 -50.28 -2.52 -5.22
N ARG A 400 -51.18 -2.43 -6.19
CA ARG A 400 -52.52 -1.86 -6.00
C ARG A 400 -53.19 -2.66 -4.90
N GLY A 401 -53.24 -2.09 -3.70
CA GLY A 401 -54.07 -2.59 -2.62
C GLY A 401 -55.52 -2.60 -3.07
N ARG A 402 -56.04 -3.78 -3.43
CA ARG A 402 -57.48 -4.00 -3.49
C ARG A 402 -57.95 -4.18 -2.05
N GLY A 403 -58.59 -3.14 -1.52
CA GLY A 403 -59.27 -3.19 -0.23
C GLY A 403 -60.27 -4.34 -0.19
N LYS A 404 -60.24 -5.11 0.91
CA LYS A 404 -61.32 -6.01 1.28
C LYS A 404 -62.54 -5.17 1.70
N PRO A 405 -63.76 -5.47 1.21
CA PRO A 405 -64.96 -4.85 1.74
C PRO A 405 -65.22 -5.40 3.15
N ARG A 406 -65.50 -4.50 4.10
CA ARG A 406 -66.03 -4.87 5.42
C ARG A 406 -67.47 -5.34 5.25
N LYS A 407 -67.80 -6.46 5.90
CA LYS A 407 -69.17 -6.80 6.31
C LYS A 407 -69.43 -6.18 7.67
#